data_AF-A0A439CMH5-F1
#
_entry.id   AF-A0A439CMH5-F1
#
_cell.length_a   1.000
_cell.length_b   1.000
_cell.length_c   1.000
_cell.angle_alpha   90.00
_cell.angle_beta   90.00
_cell.angle_gamma   90.00
#
_symmetry.space_group_name_H-M   'P 1'
#
loop_
_entity.id
_entity.type
_entity.pdbx_description
1 polymer ?
#
loop_
_entity_poly.entity_id
_entity_poly.type
_entity_poly.pdbx_seq_one_letter_code
_entity_poly.pdbx_strand_id
1 'polypeptide(L)'
;MAAMWFNRGRHDWFNLCQHLETKEVNPQLSSPLYNGLIPAEIRDLIFEFAMTEFPSADAKTIKSTAWVQQSHDLAPTPEAPNPAPVGHVIERVRSRVQGVLRPRHGMLPLTLSHAPSGEDGFDWLRFDNTEPMRTEQRFYCGRGPRSKGSDLDGPRSDIGRFVANRLSNPAPVLGLRQKDLVRSARLFLQQYWLEDHFLELVKTDNWFANIEHLQITLRRSDWWDWENNADLRINPFRGNCYHITTVRLMRQDMSKETGNIEFAGGAWGMAFSHMLKLKTLTIDFETSEDKRNEMQALVDWALKWQFPLSDGRHLSTAGQTASKMSWRGLPHHWSDRCVVCNRHPQYRLPEAECPKCAERRRLVSQGHGPQLLIWTCLWKPVQNE
;
A
#
# COMPACT_ATOMS: atom_id res chain seq x y z
N MET A 1 -29.90 -66.62 -24.25
CA MET A 1 -28.55 -66.59 -24.85
C MET A 1 -28.40 -65.29 -25.62
N ALA A 2 -27.36 -64.51 -25.29
CA ALA A 2 -26.76 -63.38 -26.03
C ALA A 2 -27.72 -62.27 -26.55
N ALA A 3 -27.75 -61.08 -25.97
CA ALA A 3 -26.77 -59.98 -26.05
C ALA A 3 -27.27 -58.86 -26.99
N MET A 4 -27.47 -57.65 -26.45
CA MET A 4 -26.95 -56.42 -27.06
C MET A 4 -27.11 -55.24 -26.09
N TRP A 5 -25.96 -54.80 -25.59
CA TRP A 5 -25.71 -53.49 -25.00
C TRP A 5 -25.62 -52.43 -26.12
N PHE A 6 -26.15 -51.22 -25.91
CA PHE A 6 -25.41 -49.95 -26.05
C PHE A 6 -26.24 -48.70 -25.64
N ASN A 7 -25.68 -47.95 -24.70
CA ASN A 7 -25.70 -46.48 -24.53
C ASN A 7 -27.00 -45.67 -24.37
N ARG A 8 -27.12 -45.01 -23.20
CA ARG A 8 -27.08 -43.54 -23.08
C ARG A 8 -26.67 -43.13 -21.66
N GLY A 9 -25.40 -42.81 -21.48
CA GLY A 9 -24.92 -42.08 -20.31
C GLY A 9 -25.42 -40.63 -20.32
N ARG A 10 -26.04 -40.21 -19.22
CA ARG A 10 -26.08 -38.80 -18.81
C ARG A 10 -25.11 -38.67 -17.64
N HIS A 11 -24.05 -37.89 -17.84
CA HIS A 11 -23.19 -37.46 -16.74
C HIS A 11 -23.98 -36.48 -15.89
N ASP A 12 -24.54 -36.97 -14.78
CA ASP A 12 -24.97 -36.11 -13.69
C ASP A 12 -23.71 -35.52 -13.05
N TRP A 13 -23.37 -34.30 -13.47
CA TRP A 13 -22.38 -33.50 -12.77
C TRP A 13 -22.94 -33.19 -11.38
N PHE A 14 -22.23 -33.61 -10.34
CA PHE A 14 -22.53 -33.26 -8.96
C PHE A 14 -22.50 -31.73 -8.81
N ASN A 15 -23.69 -31.11 -8.82
CA ASN A 15 -23.83 -29.68 -8.61
C ASN A 15 -23.85 -29.40 -7.11
N LEU A 16 -22.65 -29.12 -6.57
CA LEU A 16 -22.45 -28.82 -5.15
C LEU A 16 -23.38 -27.70 -4.65
N CYS A 17 -23.68 -26.69 -5.49
CA CYS A 17 -24.57 -25.59 -5.12
C CYS A 17 -26.01 -26.08 -4.89
N GLN A 18 -26.52 -26.90 -5.81
CA GLN A 18 -27.87 -27.46 -5.71
C GLN A 18 -28.02 -28.47 -4.54
N HIS A 19 -26.93 -29.14 -4.16
CA HIS A 19 -26.92 -30.06 -3.01
C HIS A 19 -26.90 -29.34 -1.65
N LEU A 20 -26.25 -28.18 -1.57
CA LEU A 20 -26.18 -27.37 -0.35
C LEU A 20 -27.47 -26.57 -0.10
N GLU A 21 -28.23 -26.24 -1.15
CA GLU A 21 -29.51 -25.53 -1.04
C GLU A 21 -30.69 -26.42 -0.60
N THR A 22 -30.60 -27.74 -0.74
CA THR A 22 -31.73 -28.67 -0.57
C THR A 22 -31.66 -29.54 0.69
N LYS A 23 -30.59 -29.44 1.47
CA LYS A 23 -30.43 -30.16 2.74
C LYS A 23 -30.04 -29.18 3.84
N GLU A 24 -30.61 -29.34 5.03
CA GLU A 24 -30.06 -28.74 6.25
C GLU A 24 -28.71 -29.39 6.59
N VAL A 25 -27.68 -29.01 5.83
CA VAL A 25 -26.30 -29.38 6.13
C VAL A 25 -25.75 -28.25 6.98
N ASN A 26 -25.41 -28.52 8.24
CA ASN A 26 -24.51 -27.64 8.96
C ASN A 26 -23.11 -27.81 8.33
N PRO A 27 -22.64 -26.88 7.48
CA PRO A 27 -21.46 -27.10 6.67
C PRO A 27 -20.19 -27.13 7.52
N GLN A 28 -20.23 -26.53 8.71
CA GLN A 28 -19.13 -26.53 9.67
C GLN A 28 -19.01 -27.88 10.38
N LEU A 29 -20.10 -28.40 10.97
CA LEU A 29 -20.08 -29.70 11.64
C LEU A 29 -19.96 -30.90 10.69
N SER A 30 -20.09 -30.67 9.39
CA SER A 30 -19.83 -31.70 8.36
C SER A 30 -18.36 -31.72 7.90
N SER A 31 -17.58 -30.70 8.25
CA SER A 31 -16.15 -30.64 7.96
C SER A 31 -15.37 -31.47 8.98
N PRO A 32 -14.47 -32.37 8.56
CA PRO A 32 -13.57 -33.09 9.47
C PRO A 32 -12.72 -32.16 10.36
N LEU A 33 -12.52 -30.90 9.94
CA LEU A 33 -11.79 -29.89 10.71
C LEU A 33 -12.60 -29.29 11.85
N TYR A 34 -13.95 -29.34 11.80
CA TYR A 34 -14.81 -28.65 12.76
C TYR A 34 -15.91 -29.53 13.35
N ASN A 35 -15.97 -30.82 12.99
CA ASN A 35 -16.90 -31.80 13.53
C ASN A 35 -16.46 -32.41 14.89
N GLY A 36 -15.41 -31.87 15.51
CA GLY A 36 -14.85 -32.36 16.76
C GLY A 36 -13.95 -33.60 16.64
N LEU A 37 -13.75 -34.14 15.43
CA LEU A 37 -12.85 -35.27 15.21
C LEU A 37 -11.38 -34.87 15.35
N ILE A 38 -11.05 -33.63 14.95
CA ILE A 38 -9.70 -33.08 15.03
C ILE A 38 -9.68 -32.05 16.19
N PRO A 39 -8.85 -32.24 17.23
CA PRO A 39 -8.67 -31.25 18.29
C PRO A 39 -8.23 -29.90 17.73
N ALA A 40 -8.62 -28.81 18.40
CA ALA A 40 -8.36 -27.45 17.94
C ALA A 40 -6.86 -27.19 17.72
N GLU A 41 -6.00 -27.74 18.58
CA GLU A 41 -4.55 -27.60 18.52
C GLU A 41 -3.98 -28.22 17.24
N ILE A 42 -4.51 -29.37 16.81
CA ILE A 42 -4.08 -30.04 15.58
C ILE A 42 -4.61 -29.31 14.35
N ARG A 43 -5.83 -28.79 14.43
CA ARG A 43 -6.42 -27.97 13.37
C ARG A 43 -5.59 -26.71 13.11
N ASP A 44 -5.16 -26.04 14.17
CA ASP A 44 -4.38 -24.81 14.05
C ASP A 44 -3.00 -25.08 13.42
N LEU A 45 -2.36 -26.21 13.77
CA LEU A 45 -1.13 -26.68 13.12
C LEU A 45 -1.31 -27.02 11.64
N ILE A 46 -2.46 -27.59 11.25
CA ILE A 46 -2.79 -27.87 9.84
C ILE A 46 -2.87 -26.55 9.05
N PHE A 47 -3.52 -25.53 9.60
CA PHE A 47 -3.62 -24.22 8.95
C PHE A 47 -2.26 -23.52 8.90
N GLU A 48 -1.49 -23.55 9.98
CA GLU A 48 -0.13 -23.00 10.01
C GLU A 48 0.75 -23.64 8.93
N PHE A 49 0.74 -24.97 8.82
CA PHE A 49 1.50 -25.69 7.80
C PHE A 49 1.01 -25.39 6.38
N ALA A 50 -0.31 -25.40 6.13
CA ALA A 50 -0.87 -25.13 4.81
C ALA A 50 -0.61 -23.69 4.33
N MET A 51 -0.47 -22.74 5.25
CA MET A 51 -0.18 -21.34 4.98
C MET A 51 1.32 -21.03 4.96
N THR A 52 2.17 -21.99 5.35
CA THR A 52 3.62 -21.82 5.30
C THR A 52 4.08 -21.83 3.84
N GLU A 53 4.68 -20.72 3.39
CA GLU A 53 5.21 -20.62 2.02
C GLU A 53 6.33 -21.65 1.81
N PHE A 54 6.11 -22.59 0.88
CA PHE A 54 7.12 -23.59 0.51
C PHE A 54 7.91 -23.09 -0.72
N PRO A 55 9.21 -22.77 -0.59
CA PRO A 55 10.03 -22.43 -1.74
C PRO A 55 10.38 -23.71 -2.50
N SER A 56 9.49 -24.15 -3.39
CA SER A 56 9.82 -25.20 -4.36
C SER A 56 10.29 -24.58 -5.66
N ALA A 57 11.43 -25.04 -6.17
CA ALA A 57 12.00 -24.62 -7.46
C ALA A 57 11.07 -24.91 -8.66
N ASP A 58 10.10 -25.81 -8.48
CA ASP A 58 9.15 -26.25 -9.51
C ASP A 58 7.71 -25.78 -9.27
N ALA A 59 7.48 -24.84 -8.33
CA ALA A 59 6.16 -24.33 -8.04
C ALA A 59 5.57 -23.58 -9.26
N LYS A 60 4.69 -24.25 -10.01
CA LYS A 60 3.88 -23.60 -11.06
C LYS A 60 2.94 -22.61 -10.38
N THR A 61 3.10 -21.33 -10.72
CA THR A 61 2.21 -20.26 -10.29
C THR A 61 0.79 -20.57 -10.74
N ILE A 62 -0.06 -21.04 -9.82
CA ILE A 62 -1.50 -21.05 -10.04
C ILE A 62 -1.91 -19.58 -10.02
N LYS A 63 -2.23 -19.03 -11.19
CA LYS A 63 -2.85 -17.71 -11.28
C LYS A 63 -4.21 -17.81 -10.60
N SER A 64 -4.29 -17.31 -9.37
CA SER A 64 -5.55 -17.04 -8.72
C SER A 64 -6.43 -16.22 -9.67
N THR A 65 -7.65 -16.67 -9.90
CA THR A 65 -8.68 -15.92 -10.64
C THR A 65 -9.32 -14.83 -9.77
N ALA A 66 -8.87 -14.67 -8.52
CA ALA A 66 -9.09 -13.44 -7.78
C ALA A 66 -8.25 -12.34 -8.45
N TRP A 67 -8.97 -11.34 -8.97
CA TRP A 67 -8.44 -10.12 -9.54
C TRP A 67 -7.15 -9.70 -8.85
N VAL A 68 -6.08 -9.63 -9.64
CA VAL A 68 -4.78 -9.08 -9.24
C VAL A 68 -5.06 -7.74 -8.55
N GLN A 69 -4.99 -7.77 -7.22
CA GLN A 69 -4.74 -6.59 -6.43
C GLN A 69 -3.50 -5.97 -7.08
N GLN A 70 -3.62 -4.74 -7.59
CA GLN A 70 -2.49 -3.98 -8.12
C GLN A 70 -1.54 -3.60 -6.97
N SER A 71 -1.09 -4.61 -6.22
CA SER A 71 -0.06 -4.51 -5.22
C SER A 71 1.26 -4.57 -5.97
N HIS A 72 1.98 -3.45 -5.94
CA HIS A 72 3.28 -3.27 -6.56
C HIS A 72 4.41 -3.99 -5.79
N ASP A 73 4.10 -5.13 -5.15
CA ASP A 73 5.04 -5.92 -4.35
C ASP A 73 5.89 -6.84 -5.25
N LEU A 74 6.54 -6.27 -6.28
CA LEU A 74 7.67 -6.99 -6.90
C LEU A 74 8.84 -6.95 -5.91
N ALA A 75 9.48 -8.11 -5.73
CA ALA A 75 10.63 -8.23 -4.83
C ALA A 75 11.72 -7.21 -5.20
N PRO A 76 12.26 -6.44 -4.22
CA PRO A 76 13.19 -5.37 -4.47
C PRO A 76 14.57 -5.86 -4.90
N THR A 77 15.23 -5.12 -5.79
CA THR A 77 16.64 -5.29 -6.12
C THR A 77 17.49 -4.26 -5.35
N PRO A 78 18.56 -4.67 -4.65
CA PRO A 78 19.53 -3.75 -4.07
C PRO A 78 20.12 -2.83 -5.15
N GLU A 79 20.38 -1.56 -4.82
CA GLU A 79 20.99 -0.60 -5.75
C GLU A 79 22.43 -1.03 -6.08
N ALA A 80 22.70 -1.35 -7.35
CA ALA A 80 24.05 -1.67 -7.81
C ALA A 80 24.92 -0.39 -7.88
N PRO A 81 26.25 -0.49 -7.67
CA PRO A 81 27.16 0.62 -7.92
C PRO A 81 27.14 1.02 -9.41
N ASN A 82 27.30 2.33 -9.68
CA ASN A 82 27.30 2.92 -11.03
C ASN A 82 28.18 2.13 -12.03
N PRO A 83 27.65 1.68 -13.19
CA PRO A 83 28.48 1.11 -14.24
C PRO A 83 29.15 2.21 -15.09
N ALA A 84 30.44 2.04 -15.36
CA ALA A 84 31.18 2.76 -16.40
C ALA A 84 30.72 2.32 -17.81
N PRO A 85 30.93 3.14 -18.87
CA PRO A 85 30.28 2.93 -20.15
C PRO A 85 31.06 1.93 -21.02
N VAL A 86 30.46 0.79 -21.38
CA VAL A 86 31.00 -0.08 -22.43
C VAL A 86 29.89 -0.64 -23.33
N GLY A 87 29.98 -0.29 -24.61
CA GLY A 87 30.01 -1.22 -25.74
C GLY A 87 28.74 -2.02 -26.09
N HIS A 88 28.08 -1.59 -27.17
CA HIS A 88 27.11 -2.36 -27.95
C HIS A 88 27.61 -3.74 -28.38
N VAL A 89 26.79 -4.78 -28.20
CA VAL A 89 26.55 -5.85 -29.20
C VAL A 89 25.08 -6.27 -29.14
N ILE A 90 24.42 -6.27 -30.29
CA ILE A 90 23.03 -6.67 -30.54
C ILE A 90 23.03 -8.14 -30.97
N GLU A 91 22.07 -8.94 -30.50
CA GLU A 91 21.55 -10.02 -31.33
C GLU A 91 20.03 -10.26 -31.15
N ARG A 92 19.39 -10.53 -32.29
CA ARG A 92 17.94 -10.62 -32.54
C ARG A 92 17.44 -12.04 -32.31
N VAL A 93 16.21 -12.18 -31.81
CA VAL A 93 15.24 -13.17 -32.34
C VAL A 93 13.82 -12.60 -32.28
N ARG A 94 13.10 -12.71 -33.41
CA ARG A 94 11.67 -12.39 -33.63
C ARG A 94 10.88 -13.69 -33.82
N SER A 95 9.70 -13.80 -33.22
CA SER A 95 8.49 -14.42 -33.78
C SER A 95 7.28 -13.88 -32.97
N ARG A 96 6.32 -13.11 -33.51
CA ARG A 96 5.21 -13.39 -34.45
C ARG A 96 4.36 -14.61 -34.11
N VAL A 97 3.22 -14.36 -33.45
CA VAL A 97 1.91 -14.94 -33.81
C VAL A 97 0.83 -13.86 -33.63
N GLN A 98 0.05 -13.64 -34.69
CA GLN A 98 -1.19 -12.85 -34.72
C GLN A 98 -2.36 -13.79 -35.00
N GLY A 99 -3.52 -13.49 -34.42
CA GLY A 99 -4.83 -13.92 -34.90
C GLY A 99 -5.81 -14.20 -33.75
N VAL A 100 -7.10 -13.85 -33.75
CA VAL A 100 -7.98 -12.94 -34.50
C VAL A 100 -9.38 -13.14 -33.87
N LEU A 101 -10.15 -12.06 -33.73
CA LEU A 101 -11.63 -11.94 -33.58
C LEU A 101 -12.37 -12.14 -32.23
N ARG A 102 -13.29 -11.17 -32.03
CA ARG A 102 -14.31 -10.89 -30.97
C ARG A 102 -15.66 -11.65 -31.25
N PRO A 103 -16.84 -11.26 -30.70
CA PRO A 103 -17.33 -11.09 -29.31
C PRO A 103 -18.69 -11.85 -29.07
N ARG A 104 -19.25 -11.85 -27.84
CA ARG A 104 -20.70 -11.61 -27.60
C ARG A 104 -21.13 -11.51 -26.11
N HIS A 105 -22.17 -10.67 -25.94
CA HIS A 105 -23.15 -10.41 -24.84
C HIS A 105 -23.29 -11.47 -23.74
N GLY A 106 -23.66 -11.20 -22.48
CA GLY A 106 -24.41 -10.09 -21.87
C GLY A 106 -25.37 -10.72 -20.85
N MET A 107 -25.24 -10.42 -19.56
CA MET A 107 -26.25 -10.74 -18.54
C MET A 107 -26.20 -9.71 -17.41
N LEU A 108 -27.38 -9.22 -17.03
CA LEU A 108 -27.67 -8.26 -15.98
C LEU A 108 -27.60 -8.92 -14.60
N PRO A 109 -27.30 -8.17 -13.51
CA PRO A 109 -27.26 -8.70 -12.16
C PRO A 109 -28.65 -8.72 -11.51
N LEU A 110 -28.97 -9.83 -10.84
CA LEU A 110 -30.09 -9.92 -9.90
C LEU A 110 -29.64 -9.30 -8.57
N THR A 111 -30.20 -8.15 -8.23
CA THR A 111 -30.08 -7.53 -6.90
C THR A 111 -31.15 -8.11 -5.99
N LEU A 112 -30.77 -8.89 -4.98
CA LEU A 112 -31.65 -9.25 -3.87
C LEU A 112 -31.48 -8.22 -2.74
N SER A 113 -32.47 -7.34 -2.60
CA SER A 113 -32.59 -6.41 -1.47
C SER A 113 -32.99 -7.19 -0.22
N HIS A 114 -32.17 -7.19 0.83
CA HIS A 114 -32.62 -7.54 2.18
C HIS A 114 -32.89 -6.25 2.95
N ALA A 115 -34.10 -6.15 3.49
CA ALA A 115 -34.51 -5.08 4.40
C ALA A 115 -33.95 -5.34 5.82
N PRO A 116 -33.65 -4.30 6.62
CA PRO A 116 -33.06 -4.46 7.93
C PRO A 116 -34.14 -4.72 8.98
N SER A 117 -34.16 -5.90 9.59
CA SER A 117 -34.94 -6.18 10.79
C SER A 117 -34.03 -6.32 12.01
N GLY A 118 -33.82 -5.19 12.69
CA GLY A 118 -33.98 -5.01 14.15
C GLY A 118 -33.20 -5.82 15.20
N GLU A 119 -32.61 -6.98 14.91
CA GLU A 119 -31.90 -7.79 15.91
C GLU A 119 -30.67 -8.47 15.27
N ASP A 120 -29.65 -7.67 14.99
CA ASP A 120 -28.38 -8.17 14.45
C ASP A 120 -27.57 -8.87 15.56
N GLY A 121 -27.79 -10.17 15.70
CA GLY A 121 -26.77 -11.06 16.27
C GLY A 121 -25.46 -10.92 15.48
N PHE A 122 -24.33 -10.90 16.20
CA PHE A 122 -23.02 -10.77 15.58
C PHE A 122 -22.74 -11.96 14.65
N ASP A 123 -22.78 -11.72 13.34
CA ASP A 123 -22.57 -12.75 12.32
C ASP A 123 -21.07 -13.04 12.13
N TRP A 124 -20.56 -13.99 12.91
CA TRP A 124 -19.18 -14.48 12.84
C TRP A 124 -18.80 -15.08 11.47
N LEU A 125 -19.77 -15.34 10.59
CA LEU A 125 -19.56 -16.00 9.30
C LEU A 125 -19.51 -15.02 8.11
N ARG A 126 -19.68 -13.71 8.33
CA ARG A 126 -19.33 -12.72 7.29
C ARG A 126 -17.85 -12.87 6.95
N PHE A 127 -17.55 -12.94 5.66
CA PHE A 127 -16.18 -13.09 5.14
C PHE A 127 -15.20 -12.09 5.78
N ASP A 128 -15.67 -10.87 6.06
CA ASP A 128 -14.89 -9.81 6.70
C ASP A 128 -14.62 -10.00 8.20
N ASN A 129 -15.43 -10.82 8.89
CA ASN A 129 -15.24 -11.21 10.29
C ASN A 129 -14.36 -12.47 10.42
N THR A 130 -14.11 -13.16 9.30
CA THR A 130 -13.26 -14.36 9.22
C THR A 130 -11.83 -14.08 8.75
N GLU A 131 -11.50 -12.87 8.28
CA GLU A 131 -10.10 -12.51 8.09
C GLU A 131 -9.41 -12.49 9.46
N PRO A 132 -8.34 -13.27 9.68
CA PRO A 132 -7.61 -13.24 10.94
C PRO A 132 -7.17 -11.81 11.21
N MET A 133 -7.49 -11.31 12.41
CA MET A 133 -7.18 -9.94 12.81
C MET A 133 -5.70 -9.65 12.60
N ARG A 134 -5.40 -8.84 11.59
CA ARG A 134 -4.02 -8.45 11.30
C ARG A 134 -3.56 -7.46 12.36
N THR A 135 -2.42 -7.75 12.98
CA THR A 135 -1.74 -6.82 13.88
C THR A 135 -1.24 -5.56 13.15
N GLU A 136 -1.01 -5.68 11.84
CA GLU A 136 -0.74 -4.57 10.91
C GLU A 136 -1.97 -4.19 10.09
N GLN A 137 -2.34 -2.90 10.11
CA GLN A 137 -3.38 -2.32 9.26
C GLN A 137 -2.77 -1.43 8.17
N ARG A 138 -3.37 -1.43 6.96
CA ARG A 138 -2.88 -0.67 5.80
C ARG A 138 -3.94 0.27 5.26
N PHE A 139 -3.58 1.55 5.11
CA PHE A 139 -4.50 2.62 4.68
C PHE A 139 -3.95 3.42 3.50
N TYR A 140 -4.86 3.96 2.68
CA TYR A 140 -4.55 4.74 1.47
C TYR A 140 -5.20 6.12 1.54
N CYS A 141 -4.51 7.09 2.10
CA CYS A 141 -5.05 8.41 2.40
C CYS A 141 -4.91 9.38 1.22
N GLY A 142 -6.01 10.00 0.81
CA GLY A 142 -6.05 11.01 -0.26
C GLY A 142 -5.99 10.46 -1.69
N ARG A 143 -5.29 9.34 -1.94
CA ARG A 143 -5.35 8.58 -3.20
C ARG A 143 -5.32 7.08 -2.91
N GLY A 144 -6.41 6.39 -3.25
CA GLY A 144 -6.54 4.93 -3.21
C GLY A 144 -7.26 4.40 -4.44
N PRO A 145 -7.34 3.07 -4.63
CA PRO A 145 -8.17 2.48 -5.67
C PRO A 145 -9.57 3.05 -5.58
N ARG A 146 -10.09 3.66 -6.65
CA ARG A 146 -11.51 4.06 -6.68
C ARG A 146 -12.33 2.79 -6.47
N SER A 147 -13.11 2.74 -5.38
CA SER A 147 -14.06 1.65 -5.19
C SER A 147 -15.02 1.69 -6.38
N LYS A 148 -14.96 0.66 -7.22
CA LYS A 148 -15.96 0.45 -8.26
C LYS A 148 -17.15 -0.23 -7.60
N GLY A 149 -17.99 0.55 -6.93
CA GLY A 149 -19.21 0.03 -6.30
C GLY A 149 -19.64 0.83 -5.09
N SER A 150 -20.95 0.84 -4.87
CA SER A 150 -21.65 1.35 -3.68
C SER A 150 -21.45 0.45 -2.46
N ASP A 151 -20.30 -0.20 -2.32
CA ASP A 151 -20.00 -0.97 -1.12
C ASP A 151 -19.93 0.03 0.04
N LEU A 152 -20.92 -0.06 0.92
CA LEU A 152 -21.19 0.82 2.05
C LEU A 152 -20.11 0.73 3.15
N ASP A 153 -19.13 -0.14 2.96
CA ASP A 153 -17.93 -0.30 3.77
C ASP A 153 -16.82 0.59 3.21
N GLY A 154 -16.78 1.82 3.72
CA GLY A 154 -16.00 2.93 3.18
C GLY A 154 -14.58 2.52 2.76
N PRO A 155 -14.11 3.01 1.60
CA PRO A 155 -12.78 2.70 1.12
C PRO A 155 -11.76 3.00 2.23
N ARG A 156 -10.69 2.19 2.32
CA ARG A 156 -9.53 2.37 3.24
C ARG A 156 -8.83 3.74 3.12
N SER A 157 -9.43 4.68 2.40
CA SER A 157 -9.13 6.11 2.34
C SER A 157 -9.83 6.94 3.42
N ASP A 158 -10.93 6.47 4.01
CA ASP A 158 -11.57 7.10 5.17
C ASP A 158 -11.25 6.29 6.43
N ILE A 159 -10.09 6.60 7.03
CA ILE A 159 -9.59 5.90 8.22
C ILE A 159 -10.61 6.00 9.36
N GLY A 160 -11.16 7.19 9.61
CA GLY A 160 -12.10 7.40 10.71
C GLY A 160 -13.34 6.52 10.58
N ARG A 161 -13.94 6.47 9.38
CA ARG A 161 -15.07 5.58 9.12
C ARG A 161 -14.69 4.11 9.20
N PHE A 162 -13.53 3.71 8.71
CA PHE A 162 -13.06 2.32 8.83
C PHE A 162 -12.86 1.91 10.29
N VAL A 163 -12.23 2.77 11.10
CA VAL A 163 -12.02 2.53 12.52
C VAL A 163 -13.37 2.45 13.25
N ALA A 164 -14.30 3.34 12.95
CA ALA A 164 -15.63 3.35 13.56
C ALA A 164 -16.45 2.10 13.18
N ASN A 165 -16.48 1.72 11.91
CA ASN A 165 -17.36 0.66 11.41
C ASN A 165 -16.78 -0.75 11.55
N ARG A 166 -15.45 -0.88 11.55
CA ARG A 166 -14.76 -2.18 11.60
C ARG A 166 -13.99 -2.34 12.90
N LEU A 167 -12.98 -1.51 13.13
CA LEU A 167 -12.06 -1.75 14.24
C LEU A 167 -12.69 -1.48 15.61
N SER A 168 -13.85 -0.82 15.68
CA SER A 168 -14.57 -0.64 16.94
C SER A 168 -15.44 -1.84 17.32
N ASN A 169 -15.54 -2.87 16.46
CA ASN A 169 -16.22 -4.12 16.78
C ASN A 169 -15.51 -4.89 17.91
N PRO A 170 -16.23 -5.75 18.64
CA PRO A 170 -15.62 -6.62 19.66
C PRO A 170 -14.47 -7.46 19.08
N ALA A 171 -13.40 -7.61 19.86
CA ALA A 171 -12.33 -8.53 19.56
C ALA A 171 -12.64 -9.95 20.09
N PRO A 172 -11.90 -10.99 19.65
CA PRO A 172 -11.98 -12.32 20.25
C PRO A 172 -11.62 -12.36 21.74
N VAL A 173 -10.91 -11.34 22.23
CA VAL A 173 -10.56 -11.20 23.65
C VAL A 173 -11.65 -10.41 24.37
N LEU A 174 -12.22 -11.02 25.41
CA LEU A 174 -13.33 -10.44 26.18
C LEU A 174 -12.99 -9.03 26.69
N GLY A 175 -13.90 -8.09 26.45
CA GLY A 175 -13.77 -6.70 26.92
C GLY A 175 -12.90 -5.80 26.04
N LEU A 176 -12.29 -6.33 24.98
CA LEU A 176 -11.50 -5.55 24.02
C LEU A 176 -12.24 -5.35 22.71
N ARG A 177 -11.92 -4.27 22.00
CA ARG A 177 -12.30 -4.06 20.60
C ARG A 177 -11.12 -4.38 19.69
N GLN A 178 -11.40 -4.59 18.40
CA GLN A 178 -10.35 -4.90 17.42
C GLN A 178 -9.25 -3.83 17.40
N LYS A 179 -9.59 -2.54 17.42
CA LYS A 179 -8.60 -1.45 17.48
C LYS A 179 -7.67 -1.52 18.68
N ASP A 180 -8.09 -2.17 19.77
CA ASP A 180 -7.28 -2.33 20.97
C ASP A 180 -6.17 -3.39 20.80
N LEU A 181 -6.26 -4.24 19.76
CA LEU A 181 -5.23 -5.24 19.42
C LEU A 181 -4.32 -4.83 18.27
N VAL A 182 -4.65 -3.78 17.52
CA VAL A 182 -3.77 -3.27 16.45
C VAL A 182 -2.51 -2.68 17.06
N ARG A 183 -1.35 -3.06 16.54
CA ARG A 183 -0.03 -2.59 17.01
C ARG A 183 0.77 -1.92 15.91
N SER A 184 0.49 -2.24 14.65
CA SER A 184 1.22 -1.69 13.51
C SER A 184 0.25 -1.05 12.52
N ALA A 185 0.66 0.07 11.94
CA ALA A 185 -0.08 0.70 10.85
C ALA A 185 0.89 1.14 9.75
N ARG A 186 0.51 0.89 8.49
CA ARG A 186 1.17 1.45 7.32
C ARG A 186 0.22 2.36 6.58
N LEU A 187 0.65 3.60 6.39
CA LEU A 187 -0.12 4.64 5.74
C LEU A 187 0.55 4.99 4.42
N PHE A 188 -0.16 4.79 3.31
CA PHE A 188 0.18 5.34 2.00
C PHE A 188 -0.61 6.61 1.81
N LEU A 189 0.04 7.76 1.76
CA LEU A 189 -0.65 9.05 1.85
C LEU A 189 -0.14 10.03 0.83
N GLN A 190 -1.06 10.77 0.22
CA GLN A 190 -0.70 12.01 -0.45
C GLN A 190 -0.14 13.00 0.56
N GLN A 191 0.84 13.80 0.13
CA GLN A 191 1.49 14.78 0.97
C GLN A 191 0.50 15.80 1.56
N TYR A 192 -0.48 16.27 0.78
CA TYR A 192 -1.50 17.18 1.31
C TYR A 192 -2.22 16.61 2.52
N TRP A 193 -2.52 15.32 2.49
CA TRP A 193 -3.27 14.66 3.54
C TRP A 193 -2.42 14.55 4.82
N LEU A 194 -1.11 14.28 4.67
CA LEU A 194 -0.16 14.33 5.77
C LEU A 194 -0.17 15.70 6.44
N GLU A 195 -0.03 16.75 5.63
CA GLU A 195 0.19 18.10 6.11
C GLU A 195 -1.08 18.74 6.69
N ASP A 196 -2.26 18.42 6.14
CA ASP A 196 -3.52 19.09 6.49
C ASP A 196 -4.44 18.28 7.43
N HIS A 197 -4.33 16.94 7.44
CA HIS A 197 -5.32 16.08 8.11
C HIS A 197 -4.75 15.14 9.15
N PHE A 198 -3.49 14.72 9.02
CA PHE A 198 -2.92 13.68 9.88
C PHE A 198 -2.94 14.06 11.37
N LEU A 199 -2.55 15.30 11.70
CA LEU A 199 -2.53 15.77 13.08
C LEU A 199 -3.90 15.68 13.75
N GLU A 200 -4.93 16.20 13.08
CA GLU A 200 -6.28 16.23 13.62
C GLU A 200 -6.88 14.83 13.71
N LEU A 201 -6.60 13.94 12.75
CA LEU A 201 -7.02 12.55 12.83
C LEU A 201 -6.41 11.84 14.06
N VAL A 202 -5.12 12.01 14.30
CA VAL A 202 -4.43 11.36 15.41
C VAL A 202 -4.89 11.94 16.76
N LYS A 203 -5.17 13.24 16.82
CA LYS A 203 -5.70 13.89 18.02
C LYS A 203 -7.11 13.44 18.39
N THR A 204 -7.98 13.29 17.38
CA THR A 204 -9.42 13.06 17.60
C THR A 204 -9.76 11.58 17.79
N ASP A 205 -9.01 10.68 17.15
CA ASP A 205 -9.30 9.26 17.18
C ASP A 205 -8.30 8.47 18.05
N ASN A 206 -8.81 7.88 19.12
CA ASN A 206 -8.00 7.16 20.10
C ASN A 206 -7.41 5.85 19.61
N TRP A 207 -7.72 5.38 18.39
CA TRP A 207 -7.14 4.13 17.90
C TRP A 207 -5.61 4.21 17.71
N PHE A 208 -5.08 5.40 17.40
CA PHE A 208 -3.63 5.59 17.28
C PHE A 208 -2.89 5.44 18.62
N ALA A 209 -3.58 5.53 19.75
CA ALA A 209 -2.95 5.41 21.07
C ALA A 209 -2.31 4.03 21.31
N ASN A 210 -2.78 3.00 20.60
CA ASN A 210 -2.28 1.64 20.73
C ASN A 210 -1.22 1.25 19.68
N ILE A 211 -0.92 2.12 18.73
CA ILE A 211 0.06 1.86 17.68
C ILE A 211 1.47 1.96 18.26
N GLU A 212 2.23 0.89 18.08
CA GLU A 212 3.63 0.76 18.45
C GLU A 212 4.56 1.00 17.25
N HIS A 213 4.11 0.63 16.05
CA HIS A 213 4.90 0.73 14.83
C HIS A 213 4.10 1.45 13.75
N LEU A 214 4.56 2.64 13.37
CA LEU A 214 3.94 3.40 12.28
C LEU A 214 4.91 3.48 11.11
N GLN A 215 4.42 3.16 9.92
CA GLN A 215 5.12 3.38 8.67
C GLN A 215 4.33 4.32 7.77
N ILE A 216 4.98 5.36 7.29
CA ILE A 216 4.44 6.31 6.32
C ILE A 216 5.20 6.12 5.02
N THR A 217 4.48 6.00 3.91
CA THR A 217 5.07 5.93 2.58
C THR A 217 4.57 7.10 1.74
N LEU A 218 5.48 7.99 1.36
CA LEU A 218 5.28 9.03 0.36
C LEU A 218 5.82 8.53 -0.97
N ARG A 219 4.92 8.05 -1.85
CA ARG A 219 5.32 7.57 -3.18
C ARG A 219 5.65 8.75 -4.08
N ARG A 220 6.25 8.48 -5.23
CA ARG A 220 6.53 9.52 -6.23
C ARG A 220 5.29 10.36 -6.58
N SER A 221 4.12 9.73 -6.68
CA SER A 221 2.86 10.40 -7.06
C SER A 221 2.10 11.03 -5.89
N ASP A 222 2.66 10.97 -4.68
CA ASP A 222 2.06 11.53 -3.48
C ASP A 222 2.56 12.96 -3.19
N TRP A 223 3.71 13.37 -3.74
CA TRP A 223 4.28 14.71 -3.59
C TRP A 223 3.44 15.79 -4.28
N TRP A 224 3.48 17.01 -3.73
CA TRP A 224 2.85 18.17 -4.35
C TRP A 224 3.37 18.45 -5.77
N ASP A 225 2.44 18.56 -6.72
CA ASP A 225 2.70 18.92 -8.11
C ASP A 225 3.80 18.06 -8.78
N TRP A 226 3.91 16.78 -8.40
CA TRP A 226 4.89 15.86 -8.99
C TRP A 226 4.73 15.75 -10.51
N GLU A 227 3.50 15.85 -11.00
CA GLU A 227 3.17 15.83 -12.42
C GLU A 227 3.88 16.99 -13.15
N ASN A 228 4.11 18.11 -12.48
CA ASN A 228 4.72 19.31 -13.03
C ASN A 228 6.23 19.45 -12.78
N ASN A 229 6.89 18.37 -12.33
CA ASN A 229 8.32 18.40 -11.99
C ASN A 229 8.65 19.44 -10.89
N ALA A 230 7.70 19.70 -9.99
CA ALA A 230 7.93 20.61 -8.89
C ALA A 230 9.03 20.09 -7.93
N ASP A 231 9.61 21.00 -7.15
CA ASP A 231 10.64 20.66 -6.17
C ASP A 231 10.06 19.76 -5.07
N LEU A 232 10.88 18.81 -4.62
CA LEU A 232 10.57 18.02 -3.43
C LEU A 232 10.57 18.93 -2.20
N ARG A 233 9.47 18.88 -1.47
CA ARG A 233 9.19 19.74 -0.32
C ARG A 233 8.39 18.95 0.69
N ILE A 234 8.67 19.13 1.97
CA ILE A 234 7.91 18.61 3.12
C ILE A 234 8.51 19.25 4.37
N ASN A 235 7.70 19.61 5.36
CA ASN A 235 8.22 20.18 6.59
C ASN A 235 7.41 19.69 7.80
N PRO A 236 7.97 18.88 8.71
CA PRO A 236 7.24 18.40 9.88
C PRO A 236 6.97 19.47 10.93
N PHE A 237 7.68 20.60 10.87
CA PHE A 237 7.62 21.68 11.87
C PHE A 237 6.61 22.78 11.50
N ARG A 238 6.01 22.68 10.32
CA ARG A 238 5.08 23.67 9.75
C ARG A 238 3.83 22.96 9.23
N GLY A 239 2.87 23.76 8.77
CA GLY A 239 1.72 23.24 8.01
C GLY A 239 2.08 22.94 6.56
N ASN A 240 1.06 22.96 5.71
CA ASN A 240 1.12 22.69 4.28
C ASN A 240 2.28 23.39 3.54
N CYS A 241 3.07 22.63 2.78
CA CYS A 241 4.17 23.12 1.95
C CYS A 241 3.75 23.45 0.50
N TYR A 242 2.47 23.64 0.22
CA TYR A 242 1.97 23.87 -1.14
C TYR A 242 2.47 25.17 -1.77
N HIS A 243 2.47 26.27 -1.01
CA HIS A 243 2.79 27.60 -1.52
C HIS A 243 4.30 27.89 -1.54
N ILE A 244 4.73 28.78 -2.45
CA ILE A 244 6.14 29.19 -2.56
C ILE A 244 6.69 29.82 -1.27
N THR A 245 5.83 30.53 -0.52
CA THR A 245 6.19 31.10 0.78
C THR A 245 6.49 30.02 1.81
N THR A 246 5.70 28.95 1.85
CA THR A 246 5.92 27.80 2.74
C THR A 246 7.13 26.97 2.32
N VAL A 247 7.43 26.88 1.02
CA VAL A 247 8.69 26.30 0.53
C VAL A 247 9.89 27.11 0.99
N ARG A 248 9.83 28.44 0.90
CA ARG A 248 10.92 29.30 1.38
C ARG A 248 11.16 29.12 2.87
N LEU A 249 10.10 29.01 3.67
CA LEU A 249 10.18 28.71 5.10
C LEU A 249 10.82 27.33 5.34
N MET A 250 10.41 26.29 4.61
CA MET A 250 11.07 24.97 4.67
C MET A 250 12.56 25.08 4.39
N ARG A 251 12.98 25.76 3.32
CA ARG A 251 14.41 25.93 2.99
C ARG A 251 15.17 26.69 4.07
N GLN A 252 14.55 27.70 4.68
CA GLN A 252 15.13 28.40 5.82
C GLN A 252 15.29 27.47 7.03
N ASP A 253 14.30 26.62 7.32
CA ASP A 253 14.39 25.64 8.40
C ASP A 253 15.43 24.55 8.11
N MET A 254 15.56 24.08 6.86
CA MET A 254 16.65 23.19 6.43
C MET A 254 18.03 23.77 6.74
N SER A 255 18.22 25.08 6.49
CA SER A 255 19.51 25.75 6.73
C SER A 255 19.89 25.92 8.20
N LYS A 256 18.96 25.70 9.15
CA LYS A 256 19.27 25.79 10.58
C LYS A 256 20.00 24.55 11.11
N GLU A 257 20.01 23.45 10.35
CA GLU A 257 20.78 22.20 10.57
C GLU A 257 20.67 21.49 11.94
N THR A 258 19.87 21.99 12.88
CA THR A 258 19.92 21.60 14.30
C THR A 258 18.83 20.62 14.73
N GLY A 259 17.80 20.39 13.92
CA GLY A 259 16.66 19.52 14.28
C GLY A 259 15.74 20.08 15.36
N ASN A 260 16.22 21.00 16.20
CA ASN A 260 15.49 21.74 17.23
C ASN A 260 14.70 22.91 16.66
N ILE A 261 13.87 22.61 15.66
CA ILE A 261 12.97 23.61 15.09
C ILE A 261 11.66 23.54 15.89
N GLU A 262 11.23 24.68 16.42
CA GLU A 262 9.95 24.77 17.12
C GLU A 262 8.80 24.38 16.18
N PHE A 263 7.86 23.56 16.67
CA PHE A 263 6.68 23.14 15.91
C PHE A 263 5.61 24.23 15.93
N ALA A 264 5.08 24.59 14.76
CA ALA A 264 3.86 25.37 14.69
C ALA A 264 2.66 24.55 15.21
N GLY A 265 1.62 25.22 15.73
CA GLY A 265 0.46 24.52 16.33
C GLY A 265 -0.29 23.55 15.39
N GLY A 266 -0.22 23.78 14.08
CA GLY A 266 -0.78 22.91 13.04
C GLY A 266 0.25 22.00 12.35
N ALA A 267 1.44 21.85 12.91
CA ALA A 267 2.52 21.08 12.29
C ALA A 267 2.26 19.57 12.41
N TRP A 268 2.28 18.85 11.30
CA TRP A 268 1.93 17.43 11.30
C TRP A 268 2.88 16.56 12.14
N GLY A 269 4.13 16.99 12.32
CA GLY A 269 5.09 16.28 13.18
C GLY A 269 4.70 16.29 14.67
N MET A 270 3.77 17.16 15.09
CA MET A 270 3.17 17.11 16.42
C MET A 270 2.23 15.90 16.62
N ALA A 271 1.82 15.21 15.55
CA ALA A 271 0.89 14.09 15.68
C ALA A 271 1.45 12.98 16.58
N PHE A 272 2.76 12.79 16.57
CA PHE A 272 3.41 11.72 17.33
C PHE A 272 3.34 11.93 18.85
N SER A 273 3.13 13.16 19.35
CA SER A 273 2.93 13.40 20.78
C SER A 273 1.58 12.87 21.29
N HIS A 274 0.70 12.41 20.39
CA HIS A 274 -0.58 11.81 20.73
C HIS A 274 -0.57 10.27 20.61
N MET A 275 0.54 9.67 20.15
CA MET A 275 0.68 8.22 19.98
C MET A 275 1.39 7.59 21.18
N LEU A 276 0.61 7.29 22.23
CA LEU A 276 1.10 6.94 23.57
C LEU A 276 2.05 5.72 23.63
N LYS A 277 1.92 4.77 22.70
CA LYS A 277 2.70 3.53 22.68
C LYS A 277 3.71 3.46 21.54
N LEU A 278 3.91 4.55 20.80
CA LEU A 278 4.76 4.54 19.61
C LEU A 278 6.22 4.21 19.96
N LYS A 279 6.72 3.12 19.41
CA LYS A 279 8.10 2.62 19.57
C LYS A 279 8.95 2.88 18.34
N THR A 280 8.36 2.89 17.15
CA THR A 280 9.09 3.16 15.92
C THR A 280 8.24 3.95 14.92
N LEU A 281 8.86 4.93 14.30
CA LEU A 281 8.35 5.61 13.11
C LEU A 281 9.27 5.30 11.93
N THR A 282 8.71 4.79 10.85
CA THR A 282 9.41 4.61 9.57
C THR A 282 8.78 5.54 8.54
N ILE A 283 9.61 6.26 7.78
CA ILE A 283 9.14 7.04 6.63
C ILE A 283 9.92 6.61 5.39
N ASP A 284 9.19 6.19 4.37
CA ASP A 284 9.70 5.91 3.03
C ASP A 284 9.46 7.11 2.12
N PHE A 285 10.53 7.68 1.60
CA PHE A 285 10.48 8.74 0.60
C PHE A 285 10.82 8.17 -0.77
N GLU A 286 9.84 8.11 -1.66
CA GLU A 286 10.03 7.67 -3.05
C GLU A 286 10.05 8.84 -4.03
N THR A 287 10.97 8.83 -4.99
CA THR A 287 10.96 9.73 -6.14
C THR A 287 11.52 9.05 -7.40
N SER A 288 11.62 9.77 -8.50
CA SER A 288 12.34 9.31 -9.71
C SER A 288 13.81 9.73 -9.71
N GLU A 289 14.63 8.97 -10.45
CA GLU A 289 16.08 9.15 -10.61
C GLU A 289 16.54 10.59 -10.90
N ASP A 290 15.70 11.36 -11.61
CA ASP A 290 15.92 12.77 -11.95
C ASP A 290 15.92 13.71 -10.74
N LYS A 291 15.27 13.32 -9.64
CA LYS A 291 15.17 14.10 -8.40
C LYS A 291 16.11 13.59 -7.31
N ARG A 292 17.06 12.71 -7.64
CA ARG A 292 17.99 12.09 -6.68
C ARG A 292 18.68 13.09 -5.75
N ASN A 293 19.19 14.19 -6.31
CA ASN A 293 19.93 15.18 -5.51
C ASN A 293 19.00 15.95 -4.56
N GLU A 294 17.80 16.31 -5.01
CA GLU A 294 16.77 16.92 -4.16
C GLU A 294 16.36 15.98 -3.03
N MET A 295 16.14 14.69 -3.36
CA MET A 295 15.78 13.67 -2.38
C MET A 295 16.91 13.47 -1.36
N GLN A 296 18.16 13.40 -1.81
CA GLN A 296 19.31 13.25 -0.91
C GLN A 296 19.38 14.41 0.08
N ALA A 297 19.29 15.65 -0.39
CA ALA A 297 19.30 16.82 0.49
C ALA A 297 18.11 16.85 1.47
N LEU A 298 16.93 16.43 1.03
CA LEU A 298 15.74 16.34 1.87
C LEU A 298 15.92 15.26 2.95
N VAL A 299 16.42 14.08 2.58
CA VAL A 299 16.64 12.97 3.53
C VAL A 299 17.76 13.28 4.51
N ASP A 300 18.85 13.92 4.06
CA ASP A 300 19.93 14.35 4.96
C ASP A 300 19.42 15.33 6.02
N TRP A 301 18.43 16.16 5.68
CA TRP A 301 17.74 16.98 6.66
C TRP A 301 16.74 16.17 7.50
N ALA A 302 16.00 15.24 6.90
CA ALA A 302 15.03 14.40 7.60
C ALA A 302 15.68 13.56 8.70
N LEU A 303 16.88 13.03 8.46
CA LEU A 303 17.64 12.28 9.46
C LEU A 303 17.94 13.10 10.73
N LYS A 304 17.89 14.44 10.65
CA LYS A 304 18.08 15.36 11.79
C LYS A 304 16.78 15.70 12.51
N TRP A 305 15.61 15.29 11.99
CA TRP A 305 14.32 15.61 12.61
C TRP A 305 14.17 14.89 13.95
N GLN A 306 13.59 15.62 14.90
CA GLN A 306 13.18 15.08 16.19
C GLN A 306 11.68 15.27 16.34
N PHE A 307 10.95 14.19 16.60
CA PHE A 307 9.50 14.23 16.79
C PHE A 307 9.14 14.08 18.26
N PRO A 308 8.27 14.93 18.82
CA PRO A 308 7.89 14.82 20.22
C PRO A 308 7.04 13.57 20.48
N LEU A 309 7.20 12.98 21.66
CA LEU A 309 6.35 11.93 22.22
C LEU A 309 5.57 12.46 23.43
N SER A 310 4.51 11.74 23.81
CA SER A 310 3.60 12.14 24.90
C SER A 310 4.27 12.22 26.28
N ASP A 311 5.38 11.50 26.47
CA ASP A 311 6.11 11.40 27.73
C ASP A 311 7.31 12.35 27.84
N GLY A 312 7.40 13.32 26.92
CA GLY A 312 8.49 14.30 26.88
C GLY A 312 9.77 13.80 26.23
N ARG A 313 9.84 12.52 25.83
CA ARG A 313 10.93 12.03 24.95
C ARG A 313 10.71 12.51 23.52
N HIS A 314 11.67 12.22 22.66
CA HIS A 314 11.55 12.43 21.23
C HIS A 314 11.98 11.20 20.44
N LEU A 315 11.40 11.02 19.26
CA LEU A 315 11.88 10.11 18.24
C LEU A 315 13.04 10.76 17.50
N SER A 316 14.15 10.04 17.36
CA SER A 316 15.32 10.45 16.58
C SER A 316 15.82 9.26 15.76
N THR A 317 16.57 9.53 14.69
CA THR A 317 17.29 8.50 13.94
C THR A 317 18.55 8.04 14.68
N ALA A 318 18.96 8.73 15.75
CA ALA A 318 20.20 8.47 16.48
C ALA A 318 21.45 8.42 15.57
N GLY A 319 21.45 9.22 14.49
CA GLY A 319 22.55 9.27 13.53
C GLY A 319 22.60 8.08 12.56
N GLN A 320 21.59 7.23 12.54
CA GLN A 320 21.47 6.16 11.54
C GLN A 320 21.30 6.75 10.14
N THR A 321 21.86 6.06 9.14
CA THR A 321 21.68 6.42 7.73
C THR A 321 20.37 5.86 7.19
N ALA A 322 19.83 6.52 6.17
CA ALA A 322 18.68 6.00 5.45
C ALA A 322 19.06 4.74 4.66
N SER A 323 18.21 3.71 4.72
CA SER A 323 18.29 2.58 3.79
C SER A 323 17.85 3.03 2.40
N LYS A 324 18.52 2.56 1.35
CA LYS A 324 18.23 2.96 -0.03
C LYS A 324 17.87 1.73 -0.86
N MET A 325 16.85 1.87 -1.69
CA MET A 325 16.48 0.87 -2.68
C MET A 325 16.01 1.53 -3.97
N SER A 326 15.96 0.77 -5.05
CA SER A 326 15.44 1.25 -6.32
C SER A 326 14.73 0.17 -7.10
N TRP A 327 13.83 0.59 -7.99
CA TRP A 327 13.10 -0.30 -8.89
C TRP A 327 12.77 0.41 -10.19
N ARG A 328 12.48 -0.35 -11.25
CA ARG A 328 12.11 0.23 -12.56
C ARG A 328 10.61 0.51 -12.60
N GLY A 329 10.23 1.78 -12.71
CA GLY A 329 8.84 2.20 -12.82
C GLY A 329 8.17 1.78 -14.13
N LEU A 330 6.87 2.09 -14.22
CA LEU A 330 6.05 1.97 -15.41
C LEU A 330 5.96 3.31 -16.17
N PRO A 331 5.54 3.33 -17.45
CA PRO A 331 5.47 4.56 -18.22
C PRO A 331 4.62 5.69 -17.61
N HIS A 332 3.61 5.37 -16.80
CA HIS A 332 2.80 6.38 -16.10
C HIS A 332 3.49 6.99 -14.88
N HIS A 333 4.64 6.45 -14.46
CA HIS A 333 5.50 7.06 -13.44
C HIS A 333 6.42 8.14 -14.01
N TRP A 334 6.31 8.52 -15.28
CA TRP A 334 7.01 9.72 -15.75
C TRP A 334 6.25 10.98 -15.36
N SER A 335 6.97 12.09 -15.12
CA SER A 335 6.34 13.40 -14.89
C SER A 335 5.71 13.90 -16.20
N ASP A 336 4.70 14.76 -16.14
CA ASP A 336 4.13 15.39 -17.33
C ASP A 336 5.08 16.46 -17.90
N ARG A 337 6.07 16.90 -17.12
CA ARG A 337 7.12 17.82 -17.58
C ARG A 337 8.48 17.15 -17.57
N CYS A 338 9.30 17.46 -18.58
CA CYS A 338 10.68 17.00 -18.61
C CYS A 338 11.53 17.75 -17.58
N VAL A 339 12.31 17.05 -16.78
CA VAL A 339 13.18 17.66 -15.76
C VAL A 339 14.27 18.59 -16.30
N VAL A 340 14.66 18.40 -17.57
CA VAL A 340 15.73 19.20 -18.20
C VAL A 340 15.16 20.40 -18.95
N CYS A 341 14.14 20.21 -19.79
CA CYS A 341 13.62 21.28 -20.65
C CYS A 341 12.27 21.85 -20.20
N ASN A 342 11.67 21.29 -19.15
CA ASN A 342 10.37 21.65 -18.57
C ASN A 342 9.17 21.61 -19.56
N ARG A 343 9.34 21.03 -20.75
CA ARG A 343 8.30 20.90 -21.76
C ARG A 343 7.44 19.66 -21.52
N HIS A 344 6.18 19.74 -21.92
CA HIS A 344 5.27 18.59 -21.94
C HIS A 344 5.60 17.67 -23.13
N PRO A 345 5.56 16.33 -22.97
CA PRO A 345 5.80 15.36 -24.03
C PRO A 345 4.96 15.53 -25.30
N GLN A 346 3.80 16.17 -25.18
CA GLN A 346 2.80 16.30 -26.25
C GLN A 346 3.05 17.48 -27.20
N TYR A 347 3.82 18.49 -26.79
CA TYR A 347 4.06 19.70 -27.58
C TYR A 347 5.45 19.68 -28.26
N ARG A 348 5.88 18.51 -28.75
CA ARG A 348 7.25 18.31 -29.25
C ARG A 348 7.38 18.54 -30.76
N LEU A 349 8.36 19.37 -31.14
CA LEU A 349 8.94 19.42 -32.48
C LEU A 349 10.17 18.48 -32.53
N PRO A 350 10.31 17.61 -33.54
CA PRO A 350 11.38 16.59 -33.60
C PRO A 350 12.81 17.14 -33.59
N GLU A 351 13.02 18.37 -34.07
CA GLU A 351 14.35 18.92 -34.39
C GLU A 351 15.08 19.51 -33.17
N ALA A 352 14.44 19.57 -32.01
CA ALA A 352 15.00 20.19 -30.79
C ALA A 352 14.74 19.36 -29.52
N GLU A 353 14.77 18.03 -29.62
CA GLU A 353 14.56 17.17 -28.46
C GLU A 353 15.78 17.15 -27.53
N CYS A 354 15.58 17.46 -26.24
CA CYS A 354 16.65 17.35 -25.26
C CYS A 354 16.97 15.87 -24.94
N PRO A 355 18.20 15.55 -24.49
CA PRO A 355 18.63 14.17 -24.23
C PRO A 355 17.68 13.36 -23.33
N LYS A 356 17.14 13.98 -22.27
CA LYS A 356 16.23 13.30 -21.34
C LYS A 356 14.86 12.99 -21.96
N CYS A 357 14.36 13.84 -22.87
CA CYS A 357 13.13 13.57 -23.61
C CYS A 357 13.31 12.38 -24.58
N ALA A 358 14.46 12.32 -25.25
CA ALA A 358 14.82 11.21 -26.14
C ALA A 358 14.94 9.89 -25.36
N GLU A 359 15.62 9.92 -24.20
CA GLU A 359 15.73 8.78 -23.30
C GLU A 359 14.35 8.30 -22.81
N ARG A 360 13.52 9.22 -22.30
CA ARG A 360 12.14 8.89 -21.89
C ARG A 360 11.37 8.24 -23.01
N ARG A 361 11.44 8.77 -24.25
CA ARG A 361 10.74 8.19 -25.41
C ARG A 361 11.22 6.77 -25.67
N ARG A 362 12.54 6.55 -25.66
CA ARG A 362 13.14 5.23 -25.82
C ARG A 362 12.62 4.25 -24.76
N LEU A 363 12.65 4.63 -23.48
CA LEU A 363 12.17 3.79 -22.38
C LEU A 363 10.67 3.52 -22.45
N VAL A 364 9.85 4.54 -22.74
CA VAL A 364 8.40 4.36 -22.89
C VAL A 364 8.08 3.41 -24.06
N SER A 365 8.81 3.49 -25.18
CA SER A 365 8.64 2.56 -26.30
C SER A 365 8.96 1.11 -25.96
N GLN A 366 9.72 0.88 -24.88
CA GLN A 366 10.05 -0.43 -24.33
C GLN A 366 9.12 -0.84 -23.18
N GLY A 367 8.11 -0.04 -22.84
CA GLY A 367 7.21 -0.28 -21.71
C GLY A 367 7.81 0.06 -20.34
N HIS A 368 8.89 0.85 -20.30
CA HIS A 368 9.60 1.21 -19.07
C HIS A 368 9.31 2.65 -18.61
N GLY A 369 9.24 2.81 -17.29
CA GLY A 369 9.24 4.08 -16.57
C GLY A 369 10.64 4.57 -16.17
N PRO A 370 10.73 5.66 -15.40
CA PRO A 370 11.98 6.07 -14.75
C PRO A 370 12.42 5.01 -13.73
N GLN A 371 13.68 5.04 -13.30
CA GLN A 371 14.07 4.34 -12.09
C GLN A 371 13.48 5.12 -10.92
N LEU A 372 12.77 4.41 -10.05
CA LEU A 372 12.23 4.92 -8.82
C LEU A 372 13.17 4.57 -7.69
N LEU A 373 13.23 5.49 -6.75
CA LEU A 373 14.28 5.68 -5.78
C LEU A 373 13.61 5.83 -4.42
N ILE A 374 13.88 4.94 -3.46
CA ILE A 374 13.27 4.95 -2.13
C ILE A 374 14.34 5.05 -1.05
N TRP A 375 14.17 6.04 -0.16
CA TRP A 375 14.99 6.25 1.03
C TRP A 375 14.10 5.98 2.24
N THR A 376 14.46 4.99 3.04
CA THR A 376 13.73 4.61 4.26
C THR A 376 14.49 5.11 5.47
N CYS A 377 13.84 5.96 6.25
CA CYS A 377 14.36 6.50 7.50
C CYS A 377 13.60 5.88 8.68
N LEU A 378 14.32 5.56 9.75
CA LEU A 378 13.77 4.95 10.97
C LEU A 378 14.08 5.85 12.17
N TRP A 379 13.04 6.24 12.90
CA TRP A 379 13.16 6.95 14.16
C TRP A 379 12.71 6.07 15.32
N LYS A 380 13.45 6.15 16.43
CA LYS A 380 13.17 5.45 17.68
C LYS A 380 13.21 6.43 18.86
N PRO A 381 12.50 6.15 19.96
CA PRO A 381 12.59 6.96 21.17
C PRO A 381 14.03 6.98 21.69
N VAL A 382 14.55 8.18 21.93
CA VAL A 382 15.82 8.36 22.66
C VAL A 382 15.52 8.25 24.16
N GLN A 383 16.32 7.46 24.88
CA GLN A 383 16.25 7.48 26.34
C GLN A 383 16.90 8.77 26.82
N ASN A 384 16.24 9.51 27.71
CA ASN A 384 16.87 10.64 28.38
C ASN A 384 18.00 10.05 29.24
N GLU A 385 19.25 10.45 28.98
CA GLU A 385 20.41 10.12 29.81
C GLU A 385 20.31 10.71 31.23
#